data_AF-A0A3M2J7C0-F1
#
_entry.id   AF-A0A3M2J7C0-F1
#
_cell.length_a   1.000
_cell.length_b   1.000
_cell.length_c   1.000
_cell.angle_alpha   90.00
_cell.angle_beta   90.00
_cell.angle_gamma   90.00
#
_symmetry.space_group_name_H-M   'P 1'
#
loop_
_entity.id
_entity.type
_entity.pdbx_description
1 polymer ?
#
loop_
_entity_poly.entity_id
_entity_poly.type
_entity_poly.pdbx_seq_one_letter_code
_entity_poly.pdbx_strand_id
1 'polypeptide(L)'
;MWCDDREITWTPGAEAHIARHGLRPQDADEAVHRRVVRFGGRGGTTVVVGRTTSGRALLVVVAPRRDGTAGVVTARDLSPGERRALRRKET
;
A
#
# COMPACT_ATOMS: atom_id res chain seq x y z
N MET A 1 10.29 8.20 11.24
CA MET A 1 11.03 7.87 10.00
C MET A 1 10.63 6.46 9.59
N TRP A 2 10.08 6.29 8.39
CA TRP A 2 9.88 4.96 7.79
C TRP A 2 11.12 4.66 6.96
N CYS A 3 11.77 3.52 7.19
CA CYS A 3 12.85 3.05 6.34
C CYS A 3 12.22 2.24 5.19
N ASP A 4 12.70 2.45 3.97
CA ASP A 4 12.22 1.76 2.76
C ASP A 4 12.38 0.23 2.82
N ASP A 5 13.12 -0.29 3.82
CA ASP A 5 13.48 -1.69 4.00
C ASP A 5 12.61 -2.46 5.03
N ARG A 6 11.53 -1.86 5.55
CA ARG A 6 10.69 -2.58 6.52
C ARG A 6 9.95 -3.74 5.85
N GLU A 7 10.21 -4.95 6.36
CA GLU A 7 9.46 -6.15 6.02
C GLU A 7 7.96 -5.93 6.23
N ILE A 8 7.16 -6.36 5.24
CA ILE A 8 5.70 -6.32 5.30
C ILE A 8 5.17 -7.63 5.86
N THR A 9 4.37 -7.54 6.92
CA THR A 9 3.73 -8.69 7.55
C THR A 9 2.22 -8.72 7.28
N TRP A 10 1.70 -9.94 7.20
CA TRP A 10 0.32 -10.22 6.87
C TRP A 10 -0.38 -10.95 8.02
N THR A 11 -1.69 -10.70 8.16
CA THR A 11 -2.56 -11.52 8.99
C THR A 11 -3.64 -12.11 8.11
N PRO A 12 -4.22 -13.28 8.48
CA PRO A 12 -5.30 -13.89 7.71
C PRO A 12 -6.48 -12.93 7.48
N GLY A 13 -6.76 -12.06 8.46
CA GLY A 13 -7.79 -11.02 8.34
C GLY A 13 -7.47 -9.94 7.30
N ALA A 14 -6.21 -9.50 7.22
CA ALA A 14 -5.76 -8.53 6.22
C ALA A 14 -5.78 -9.13 4.82
N GLU A 15 -5.30 -10.37 4.66
CA GLU A 15 -5.34 -11.11 3.39
C GLU A 15 -6.78 -11.27 2.89
N ALA A 16 -7.69 -11.74 3.75
CA ALA A 16 -9.10 -11.87 3.41
C ALA A 16 -9.76 -10.52 3.09
N HIS A 17 -9.32 -9.42 3.71
CA HIS A 17 -9.81 -8.08 3.39
C HIS A 17 -9.41 -7.69 1.97
N ILE A 18 -8.13 -7.76 1.62
CA ILE A 18 -7.66 -7.31 0.30
C ILE A 18 -8.15 -8.22 -0.83
N ALA A 19 -8.40 -9.50 -0.55
CA ALA A 19 -9.01 -10.42 -1.51
C ALA A 19 -10.40 -9.92 -1.97
N ARG A 20 -11.16 -9.22 -1.12
CA ARG A 20 -12.44 -8.59 -1.50
C ARG A 20 -12.26 -7.44 -2.51
N HIS A 21 -11.04 -6.90 -2.63
CA HIS A 21 -10.66 -5.92 -3.65
C HIS A 21 -10.04 -6.56 -4.90
N GLY A 22 -10.04 -7.90 -5.00
CA GLY A 22 -9.39 -8.62 -6.10
C GLY A 22 -7.88 -8.43 -6.11
N LEU A 23 -7.28 -8.39 -4.92
CA LEU A 23 -5.85 -8.24 -4.71
C LEU A 23 -5.30 -9.43 -3.93
N ARG A 24 -4.06 -9.81 -4.26
CA ARG A 24 -3.25 -10.76 -3.53
C ARG A 24 -2.20 -10.02 -2.69
N PRO A 25 -1.67 -10.63 -1.63
CA PRO A 25 -0.59 -10.05 -0.84
C PRO A 25 0.58 -9.55 -1.68
N GLN A 26 0.96 -10.31 -2.72
CA GLN A 26 2.04 -9.96 -3.65
C GLN A 26 1.76 -8.66 -4.40
N ASP A 27 0.50 -8.38 -4.78
CA ASP A 27 0.17 -7.15 -5.51
C ASP A 27 0.38 -5.91 -4.61
N ALA A 28 0.04 -6.03 -3.32
CA ALA A 28 0.28 -4.97 -2.34
C ALA A 28 1.77 -4.83 -2.01
N ASP A 29 2.49 -5.93 -1.87
CA ASP A 29 3.93 -5.94 -1.64
C ASP A 29 4.69 -5.25 -2.78
N GLU A 30 4.41 -5.61 -4.03
CA GLU A 30 4.98 -4.94 -5.20
C GLU A 30 4.68 -3.43 -5.19
N ALA A 31 3.44 -3.06 -4.87
CA ALA A 31 3.03 -1.67 -4.84
C ALA A 31 3.71 -0.86 -3.72
N VAL A 32 4.10 -1.47 -2.59
CA VAL A 32 4.79 -0.76 -1.51
C VAL A 32 6.28 -0.53 -1.82
N HIS A 33 6.89 -1.41 -2.61
CA HIS A 33 8.32 -1.34 -2.93
C HIS A 33 8.63 -0.63 -4.26
N ARG A 34 7.63 -0.36 -5.12
CA ARG A 34 7.87 0.16 -6.49
C ARG A 34 7.22 1.51 -6.77
N ARG A 35 8.05 2.52 -7.09
CA ARG A 35 7.67 3.88 -7.54
C ARG A 35 6.51 4.45 -6.74
N VAL A 36 6.80 4.83 -5.51
CA VAL A 36 5.78 5.09 -4.50
C VAL A 36 5.72 6.54 -4.06
N VAL A 37 4.50 7.00 -3.79
CA VAL A 37 4.22 8.22 -3.03
C VAL A 37 3.75 7.79 -1.65
N ARG A 38 4.35 8.35 -0.60
CA ARG A 38 4.00 8.05 0.80
C ARG A 38 3.55 9.30 1.53
N PHE A 39 2.53 9.16 2.38
CA PHE A 39 2.06 10.24 3.24
C PHE A 39 1.39 9.70 4.51
N GLY A 40 1.27 10.56 5.52
CA GLY A 40 0.63 10.20 6.78
C GLY A 40 -0.85 9.88 6.60
N GLY A 41 -1.27 8.75 7.15
CA GLY A 41 -2.67 8.36 7.27
C GLY A 41 -3.24 8.70 8.65
N ARG A 42 -4.46 8.21 8.93
CA ARG A 42 -5.10 8.36 10.25
C ARG A 42 -4.50 7.37 11.25
N GLY A 43 -4.47 7.74 12.53
CA GLY A 43 -4.07 6.83 13.62
C GLY A 43 -2.63 6.32 13.54
N GLY A 44 -1.70 7.13 13.00
CA GLY A 44 -0.29 6.72 12.86
C GLY A 44 -0.02 5.75 11.71
N THR A 45 -1.00 5.49 10.84
CA THR A 45 -0.80 4.71 9.62
C THR A 45 -0.01 5.50 8.57
N THR A 46 0.56 4.79 7.61
CA THR A 46 1.17 5.36 6.40
C THR A 46 0.38 4.89 5.20
N VAL A 47 0.02 5.84 4.34
CA VAL A 47 -0.59 5.55 3.05
C VAL A 47 0.52 5.51 2.02
N VAL A 48 0.56 4.42 1.27
CA VAL A 48 1.47 4.18 0.16
C VAL A 48 0.66 4.09 -1.11
N VAL A 49 0.98 4.92 -2.10
CA VAL A 49 0.43 4.83 -3.44
C VAL A 49 1.53 4.38 -4.37
N GLY A 50 1.37 3.22 -4.99
CA GLY A 50 2.40 2.63 -5.85
C GLY A 50 1.80 1.78 -6.97
N ARG A 51 2.67 1.08 -7.71
CA ARG A 51 2.26 0.27 -8.85
C ARG A 51 2.81 -1.15 -8.78
N THR A 52 1.96 -2.10 -9.10
CA THR A 52 2.35 -3.50 -9.37
C THR A 52 3.24 -3.59 -10.62
N THR A 53 3.84 -4.76 -10.85
CA THR A 53 4.59 -5.09 -12.06
C THR A 53 3.72 -4.96 -13.31
N SER A 54 2.44 -5.36 -13.21
CA SER A 54 1.44 -5.21 -14.28
C SER A 54 1.01 -3.77 -14.56
N GLY A 55 1.44 -2.80 -13.75
CA GLY A 55 1.11 -1.39 -13.90
C GLY A 55 -0.19 -0.96 -13.20
N ARG A 56 -0.90 -1.87 -12.52
CA ARG A 56 -2.06 -1.55 -11.68
C ARG A 56 -1.60 -0.66 -10.51
N ALA A 57 -2.21 0.52 -10.38
CA ALA A 57 -1.91 1.48 -9.33
C ALA A 57 -2.81 1.25 -8.11
N LEU A 58 -2.19 1.07 -6.95
CA LEU A 58 -2.84 0.72 -5.70
C LEU A 58 -2.61 1.78 -4.63
N LEU A 59 -3.60 1.92 -3.75
CA LEU A 59 -3.44 2.53 -2.44
C LEU A 59 -3.33 1.42 -1.41
N VAL A 60 -2.23 1.41 -0.66
CA VAL A 60 -1.95 0.47 0.42
C VAL A 60 -1.81 1.27 1.71
N VAL A 61 -2.51 0.85 2.76
CA VAL A 61 -2.38 1.44 4.10
C VAL A 61 -1.61 0.45 4.96
N VAL A 62 -0.52 0.92 5.55
CA VAL A 62 0.33 0.14 6.44
C VAL A 62 0.37 0.78 7.83
N ALA A 63 0.47 -0.06 8.85
CA ALA A 63 0.62 0.35 10.25
C ALA A 63 1.94 -0.21 10.79
N PRO A 64 2.70 0.58 11.58
CA PRO A 64 3.89 0.05 12.25
C PRO A 64 3.48 -1.01 13.28
N ARG A 65 4.27 -2.08 13.38
CA ARG A 65 4.14 -3.11 14.41
C ARG A 65 5.25 -3.00 15.45
N ARG A 66 5.03 -3.62 16.61
CA ARG A 66 5.97 -3.60 17.74
C ARG A 66 7.29 -4.32 17.44
N ASP A 67 7.26 -5.29 16.54
CA ASP A 67 8.41 -6.07 16.07
C ASP A 67 9.26 -5.32 15.02
N GLY A 68 8.93 -4.07 14.70
CA GLY A 68 9.65 -3.26 13.71
C GLY A 68 9.16 -3.46 12.26
N THR A 69 8.24 -4.41 12.02
CA THR A 69 7.64 -4.66 10.70
C THR A 69 6.49 -3.69 10.40
N ALA A 70 6.01 -3.72 9.15
CA ALA A 70 4.83 -2.98 8.72
C ALA A 70 3.69 -3.95 8.41
N GLY A 71 2.58 -3.84 9.14
CA GLY A 71 1.39 -4.64 8.84
C GLY A 71 0.52 -3.97 7.78
N VAL A 72 0.07 -4.72 6.78
CA VAL A 72 -0.97 -4.21 5.86
C VAL A 72 -2.31 -4.14 6.58
N VAL A 73 -2.94 -2.96 6.53
CA VAL A 73 -4.29 -2.71 7.05
C VAL A 73 -5.32 -2.91 5.94
N THR A 74 -5.06 -2.34 4.76
CA THR A 74 -5.90 -2.51 3.57
C THR A 74 -5.10 -2.19 2.31
N ALA A 75 -5.53 -2.72 1.17
CA ALA A 75 -5.05 -2.39 -0.16
C ALA A 75 -6.26 -2.36 -1.10
N ARG A 76 -6.30 -1.38 -2.00
CA ARG A 76 -7.34 -1.25 -3.01
C ARG A 76 -6.84 -0.52 -4.26
N ASP A 77 -7.60 -0.59 -5.33
CA ASP A 77 -7.41 0.31 -6.46
C ASP A 77 -7.54 1.77 -6.05
N LEU A 78 -6.80 2.63 -6.76
CA LEU A 78 -7.05 4.06 -6.73
C LEU A 78 -8.42 4.37 -7.34
N SER A 79 -9.18 5.21 -6.65
CA SER A 79 -10.35 5.88 -7.22
C SER A 79 -9.95 6.72 -8.44
N PRO A 80 -10.90 7.08 -9.31
CA PRO A 80 -10.60 7.93 -10.48
C PRO A 80 -9.90 9.25 -10.12
N GLY A 81 -10.30 9.88 -9.00
CA GLY A 81 -9.68 11.11 -8.51
C GLY A 81 -8.24 10.93 -8.04
N GLU A 82 -7.98 9.89 -7.24
CA GLU A 82 -6.62 9.54 -6.78
C GLU A 82 -5.71 9.17 -7.95
N ARG A 83 -6.22 8.43 -8.94
CA ARG A 83 -5.46 8.07 -10.15
C ARG A 83 -5.06 9.30 -10.96
N ARG A 84 -5.97 10.27 -11.11
CA ARG A 84 -5.68 11.54 -11.77
C ARG A 84 -4.67 12.37 -10.98
N ALA A 85 -4.77 12.38 -9.65
CA ALA A 85 -3.81 13.07 -8.79
C ALA A 85 -2.41 12.45 -8.87
N LEU A 86 -2.31 11.11 -8.90
CA LEU A 86 -1.04 10.41 -9.08
C LEU A 86 -0.41 10.78 -10.43
N ARG A 87 -1.17 10.71 -11.53
CA ARG A 87 -0.68 11.06 -12.87
C ARG A 87 -0.09 12.47 -12.94
N ARG A 88 -0.69 13.45 -12.24
CA ARG A 88 -0.16 14.83 -12.18
C ARG A 88 1.14 14.95 -11.39
N LYS A 89 1.41 14.04 -10.46
CA LYS A 89 2.67 14.00 -9.70
C LYS A 89 3.77 13.24 -10.45
N GLU A 90 3.40 12.43 -11.43
CA GLU A 90 4.31 11.67 -12.29
C GLU A 90 4.72 12.41 -13.57
N THR A 91 4.13 13.59 -13.85
CA THR A 91 4.50 14.48 -14.98
C THR A 91 5.41 15.58 -14.50
#